data_AF-A0A4V1FH65-F1
#
_entry.id   AF-A0A4V1FH65-F1
#
_cell.length_a   1.000
_cell.length_b   1.000
_cell.length_c   1.000
_cell.angle_alpha   90.00
_cell.angle_beta   90.00
_cell.angle_gamma   90.00
#
_symmetry.space_group_name_H-M   'P 1'
#
loop_
_entity.id
_entity.type
_entity.pdbx_description
1 polymer ?
#
loop_
_entity_poly.entity_id
_entity_poly.type
_entity_poly.pdbx_seq_one_letter_code
_entity_poly.pdbx_strand_id
1 'polypeptide(L)'
;MIGLLLLSTAGASMVFDRFVMKRSKITGLRVGEHKVEKGYLRIPFFFDTKFNRLKGATIEYTLRDAQFPTTVITGGRRTLEHSRAGSNCEYLDVATSKISTNGAWIVHVKIVHGDSFYNPLYRIFPWT
;
A
#
# COMPACT_ATOMS: atom_id res chain seq x y z
N MET A 1 39.69 20.03 4.08
CA MET A 1 39.57 18.65 4.63
C MET A 1 38.29 18.40 5.44
N ILE A 2 37.70 19.40 6.12
CA ILE A 2 36.48 19.19 6.94
C ILE A 2 35.24 18.87 6.09
N GLY A 3 35.09 19.50 4.91
CA GLY A 3 33.93 19.24 4.03
C GLY A 3 33.85 17.82 3.45
N LEU A 4 34.99 17.15 3.25
CA LEU A 4 35.04 15.78 2.74
C LEU A 4 34.58 14.76 3.80
N LEU A 5 34.91 15.03 5.07
CA LEU A 5 34.49 14.23 6.23
C LEU A 5 32.98 14.31 6.45
N LEU A 6 32.38 15.50 6.31
CA LEU A 6 30.92 15.70 6.46
C LEU A 6 30.11 15.03 5.36
N LEU A 7 30.61 15.00 4.13
CA LEU A 7 29.96 14.27 3.02
C LEU A 7 30.02 12.75 3.23
N SER A 8 31.14 12.24 3.75
CA SER A 8 31.28 10.80 4.02
C SER A 8 30.36 10.31 5.14
N THR A 9 30.15 11.10 6.20
CA THR A 9 29.25 10.74 7.30
C THR A 9 27.77 10.84 6.91
N ALA A 10 27.40 11.81 6.07
CA ALA A 10 26.04 11.89 5.51
C ALA A 10 25.74 10.73 4.54
N GLY A 11 26.70 10.35 3.70
CA GLY A 11 26.54 9.19 2.82
C GLY A 11 26.44 7.88 3.62
N ALA A 12 27.30 7.69 4.63
CA ALA A 12 27.29 6.51 5.48
C ALA A 12 25.99 6.39 6.30
N SER A 13 25.45 7.50 6.81
CA SER A 13 24.17 7.47 7.54
C SER A 13 22.99 7.15 6.62
N MET A 14 22.98 7.59 5.37
CA MET A 14 21.95 7.21 4.38
C MET A 14 22.04 5.73 3.97
N VAL A 15 23.26 5.18 3.85
CA VAL A 15 23.45 3.75 3.59
C VAL A 15 23.04 2.94 4.83
N PHE A 16 23.43 3.37 6.03
CA PHE A 16 23.06 2.71 7.28
C PHE A 16 21.55 2.78 7.53
N ASP A 17 20.90 3.92 7.27
CA ASP A 17 19.44 4.05 7.26
C ASP A 17 18.81 3.02 6.32
N ARG A 18 19.36 2.83 5.11
CA ARG A 18 18.86 1.83 4.15
C ARG A 18 19.01 0.38 4.62
N PHE A 19 20.12 0.03 5.27
CA PHE A 19 20.38 -1.33 5.74
C PHE A 19 19.75 -1.64 7.10
N VAL A 20 19.61 -0.65 7.98
CA VAL A 20 19.14 -0.81 9.37
C VAL A 20 17.68 -0.40 9.53
N MET A 21 17.25 0.73 8.94
CA MET A 21 15.83 1.08 8.85
C MET A 21 15.21 0.30 7.70
N LYS A 22 14.98 -1.01 7.95
CA LYS A 22 14.19 -1.89 7.09
C LYS A 22 12.95 -1.12 6.64
N ARG A 23 12.86 -0.88 5.31
CA ARG A 23 11.73 -0.30 4.59
C ARG A 23 10.44 -0.66 5.31
N SER A 24 9.56 0.32 5.53
CA SER A 24 8.32 0.14 6.29
C SER A 24 7.54 -1.06 5.79
N LYS A 25 7.79 -2.26 6.32
CA LYS A 25 7.33 -3.48 5.67
C LYS A 25 5.88 -3.66 6.06
N ILE A 26 4.99 -3.57 5.07
CA ILE A 26 3.62 -4.02 5.26
C ILE A 26 3.61 -5.52 5.09
N THR A 27 3.02 -6.21 6.07
CA THR A 27 2.89 -7.67 6.09
C THR A 27 1.45 -8.05 6.38
N GLY A 28 1.12 -9.34 6.23
CA GLY A 28 -0.19 -9.85 6.63
C GLY A 28 -1.36 -9.27 5.84
N LEU A 29 -1.14 -8.85 4.59
CA LEU A 29 -2.22 -8.34 3.74
C LEU A 29 -3.24 -9.45 3.50
N ARG A 30 -4.45 -9.25 4.03
CA ARG A 30 -5.57 -10.18 3.90
C ARG A 30 -6.85 -9.43 3.61
N VAL A 31 -7.73 -10.05 2.84
CA VAL A 31 -9.06 -9.52 2.52
C VAL A 31 -10.07 -10.26 3.39
N GLY A 32 -10.98 -9.52 4.03
CA GLY A 32 -12.05 -10.08 4.84
C GLY A 32 -13.35 -10.28 4.07
N GLU A 33 -14.39 -10.68 4.79
CA GLU A 33 -15.73 -10.85 4.21
C GLU A 33 -16.32 -9.51 3.78
N HIS A 34 -16.78 -9.47 2.53
CA HIS A 34 -17.40 -8.28 1.95
C HIS A 34 -18.83 -8.12 2.45
N LYS A 35 -19.31 -6.87 2.47
CA LYS A 35 -20.70 -6.53 2.78
C LYS A 35 -21.23 -5.55 1.75
N VAL A 36 -22.49 -5.72 1.35
CA VAL A 36 -23.18 -4.75 0.49
C VAL A 36 -23.99 -3.83 1.38
N GLU A 37 -23.66 -2.55 1.38
CA GLU A 37 -24.35 -1.54 2.19
C GLU A 37 -24.51 -0.24 1.40
N LYS A 38 -25.72 0.35 1.41
CA LYS A 38 -26.01 1.66 0.78
C LYS A 38 -25.59 1.76 -0.70
N GLY A 39 -25.66 0.67 -1.47
CA GLY A 39 -25.25 0.65 -2.88
C GLY A 39 -23.74 0.55 -3.12
N TYR A 40 -22.98 0.21 -2.08
CA TYR A 40 -21.54 -0.05 -2.17
C TYR A 40 -21.23 -1.46 -1.70
N LEU A 41 -20.39 -2.15 -2.47
CA LEU A 41 -19.67 -3.34 -2.04
C LEU A 41 -18.47 -2.88 -1.19
N ARG A 42 -18.59 -3.09 0.12
CA ARG A 42 -17.54 -2.80 1.11
C ARG A 42 -16.69 -4.03 1.33
N ILE A 43 -15.40 -3.93 1.00
CA ILE A 43 -14.44 -5.01 1.16
C ILE A 43 -13.42 -4.59 2.22
N PRO A 44 -13.45 -5.16 3.43
CA PRO A 44 -12.43 -4.91 4.43
C PRO A 44 -11.12 -5.57 4.02
N PHE A 45 -10.01 -4.87 4.19
CA PHE A 45 -8.68 -5.45 4.09
C PHE A 45 -7.87 -5.09 5.33
N PHE A 46 -7.04 -6.04 5.73
CA PHE A 46 -6.21 -5.93 6.91
C PHE A 46 -4.75 -5.98 6.52
N PHE A 47 -3.92 -5.25 7.24
CA PHE A 47 -2.49 -5.21 7.03
C PHE A 47 -1.77 -4.86 8.33
N ASP A 48 -0.57 -5.39 8.48
CA ASP A 48 0.31 -5.10 9.60
C ASP A 48 1.41 -4.14 9.17
N THR A 49 1.72 -3.17 10.03
CA THR A 49 2.90 -2.31 9.85
C THR A 49 3.64 -2.16 11.17
N LYS A 50 4.97 -2.04 11.10
CA LYS A 50 5.80 -1.72 12.26
C LYS A 50 5.83 -0.22 12.59
N PHE A 51 5.23 0.62 11.73
CA PHE A 51 5.36 2.06 11.77
C PHE A 51 4.02 2.72 12.05
N ASN A 52 4.05 3.75 12.91
CA ASN A 52 2.87 4.54 13.28
C ASN A 52 2.36 5.48 12.18
N ARG A 53 3.08 5.62 11.06
CA ARG A 53 2.65 6.45 9.93
C ARG A 53 3.30 6.01 8.64
N LEU A 54 2.49 5.52 7.71
CA LEU A 54 2.87 5.21 6.34
C LEU A 54 2.69 6.46 5.45
N LYS A 55 3.63 7.40 5.50
CA LYS A 55 3.56 8.62 4.66
C LYS A 55 3.66 8.25 3.17
N GLY A 56 2.74 8.78 2.37
CA GLY A 56 2.70 8.59 0.92
C GLY A 56 2.35 7.18 0.45
N ALA A 57 2.05 6.25 1.36
CA ALA A 57 1.61 4.93 0.96
C ALA A 57 0.23 5.03 0.31
N THR A 58 0.07 4.33 -0.81
CA THR A 58 -1.14 4.32 -1.61
C THR A 58 -1.68 2.91 -1.75
N ILE A 59 -2.98 2.80 -1.88
CA ILE A 59 -3.69 1.55 -2.13
C ILE A 59 -4.17 1.56 -3.57
N GLU A 60 -3.98 0.44 -4.23
CA GLU A 60 -4.55 0.08 -5.51
C GLU A 60 -5.37 -1.20 -5.34
N TYR A 61 -6.47 -1.31 -6.06
CA TYR A 61 -7.22 -2.55 -6.11
C TYR A 61 -7.73 -2.83 -7.51
N THR A 62 -7.90 -4.12 -7.81
CA THR A 62 -8.61 -4.59 -9.00
C THR A 62 -9.62 -5.64 -8.60
N LEU A 63 -10.84 -5.51 -9.09
CA LEU A 63 -11.85 -6.55 -9.05
C LEU A 63 -11.93 -7.19 -10.43
N ARG A 64 -11.77 -8.51 -10.50
CA ARG A 64 -11.84 -9.28 -11.75
C ARG A 64 -12.96 -10.30 -11.66
N ASP A 65 -13.80 -10.37 -12.67
CA ASP A 65 -14.81 -11.41 -12.78
C ASP A 65 -14.11 -12.77 -12.98
N ALA A 66 -14.42 -13.76 -12.13
CA ALA A 66 -13.80 -15.08 -12.19
C ALA A 66 -14.23 -15.87 -13.43
N GLN A 67 -15.45 -15.61 -13.93
CA GLN A 67 -16.01 -16.25 -15.11
C GLN A 67 -15.57 -15.53 -16.39
N PHE A 68 -15.46 -14.20 -16.35
CA PHE A 68 -15.05 -13.37 -17.49
C PHE A 68 -13.79 -12.56 -17.17
N PRO A 69 -12.60 -13.15 -17.31
CA PRO A 69 -11.34 -12.55 -16.89
C PRO A 69 -10.97 -11.22 -17.56
N THR A 70 -11.66 -10.82 -18.63
CA THR A 70 -11.52 -9.53 -19.32
C THR A 70 -12.23 -8.38 -18.61
N THR A 71 -13.21 -8.68 -17.76
CA THR A 71 -13.94 -7.68 -16.97
C THR A 71 -13.13 -7.35 -15.73
N VAL A 72 -12.46 -6.19 -15.75
CA VAL A 72 -11.64 -5.70 -14.65
C VAL A 72 -12.13 -4.32 -14.22
N ILE A 73 -12.51 -4.19 -12.96
CA ILE A 73 -12.81 -2.91 -12.32
C ILE A 73 -11.57 -2.47 -11.54
N THR A 74 -10.88 -1.46 -12.06
CA THR A 74 -9.71 -0.88 -11.39
C THR A 74 -10.15 0.25 -10.48
N GLY A 75 -9.75 0.18 -9.20
CA GLY A 75 -9.89 1.26 -8.25
C GLY A 75 -8.91 2.39 -8.52
N GLY A 76 -9.32 3.63 -8.26
CA GLY A 76 -8.40 4.75 -8.22
C GLY A 76 -7.34 4.54 -7.13
N ARG A 77 -6.10 4.94 -7.40
CA ARG A 77 -5.04 4.97 -6.40
C ARG A 77 -5.41 6.00 -5.33
N ARG A 78 -5.55 5.56 -4.08
CA ARG A 78 -5.84 6.46 -2.93
C ARG A 78 -4.78 6.33 -1.85
N THR A 79 -4.56 7.39 -1.08
CA THR A 79 -3.64 7.36 0.06
C THR A 79 -4.20 6.48 1.18
N LEU A 80 -3.32 5.78 1.90
CA LEU A 80 -3.65 5.15 3.18
C LEU A 80 -3.92 6.24 4.21
N GLU A 81 -5.18 6.34 4.65
CA GLU A 81 -5.61 7.41 5.55
C GLU A 81 -5.28 7.08 7.00
N HIS A 82 -5.26 5.80 7.36
CA HIS A 82 -4.98 5.37 8.72
C HIS A 82 -3.99 4.21 8.75
N SER A 83 -2.81 4.47 9.31
CA SER A 83 -1.86 3.42 9.67
C SER A 83 -1.33 3.69 11.07
N ARG A 84 -1.47 2.72 11.96
CA ARG A 84 -0.83 2.66 13.29
C ARG A 84 0.08 1.44 13.33
N ALA A 85 1.10 1.45 14.17
CA ALA A 85 1.90 0.23 14.36
C ALA A 85 1.01 -0.91 14.88
N GLY A 86 1.20 -2.10 14.33
CA GLY A 86 0.36 -3.28 14.56
C GLY A 86 -0.63 -3.55 13.43
N SER A 87 -1.74 -4.19 13.78
CA SER A 87 -2.80 -4.60 12.84
C SER A 87 -3.73 -3.43 12.53
N ASN A 88 -3.93 -3.18 11.24
CA ASN A 88 -4.82 -2.15 10.73
C ASN A 88 -5.93 -2.78 9.88
N CYS A 89 -7.04 -2.06 9.76
CA CYS A 89 -8.16 -2.44 8.91
C CYS A 89 -8.64 -1.19 8.18
N GLU A 90 -8.77 -1.27 6.87
CA GLU A 90 -9.41 -0.25 6.04
C GLU A 90 -10.44 -0.92 5.11
N TYR A 91 -11.34 -0.11 4.55
CA TYR A 91 -12.39 -0.57 3.66
C TYR A 91 -12.12 -0.09 2.23
N LEU A 92 -12.44 -0.94 1.26
CA LEU A 92 -12.59 -0.58 -0.14
C LEU A 92 -14.07 -0.50 -0.46
N ASP A 93 -14.50 0.67 -0.89
CA ASP A 93 -15.88 0.90 -1.33
C ASP A 93 -15.91 0.86 -2.86
N VAL A 94 -16.61 -0.14 -3.40
CA VAL A 94 -16.87 -0.28 -4.83
C VAL A 94 -18.35 -0.06 -5.08
N ALA A 95 -18.70 0.94 -5.89
CA ALA A 95 -20.11 1.17 -6.25
C ALA A 95 -20.67 -0.07 -6.95
N THR A 96 -21.83 -0.58 -6.50
CA THR A 96 -22.45 -1.78 -7.08
C THR A 96 -22.84 -1.58 -8.55
N SER A 97 -23.07 -0.34 -8.97
CA SER A 97 -23.32 0.01 -10.38
C SER A 97 -22.16 -0.32 -11.33
N LYS A 98 -20.93 -0.48 -10.81
CA LYS A 98 -19.77 -0.91 -11.60
C LYS A 98 -19.70 -2.42 -11.78
N ILE A 99 -20.46 -3.18 -10.98
CA ILE A 99 -20.48 -4.64 -11.01
C ILE A 99 -21.59 -5.06 -11.97
N SER A 100 -21.22 -5.40 -13.20
CA SER A 100 -22.16 -5.72 -14.28
C SER A 100 -22.76 -7.13 -14.16
N THR A 101 -22.07 -8.04 -13.48
CA THR A 101 -22.37 -9.47 -13.46
C THR A 101 -22.48 -10.00 -12.04
N ASN A 102 -23.57 -10.72 -11.77
CA ASN A 102 -23.70 -11.53 -10.58
C ASN A 102 -22.80 -12.76 -10.74
N GLY A 103 -21.88 -12.98 -9.81
CA GLY A 103 -20.92 -14.08 -9.91
C GLY A 103 -19.80 -13.97 -8.89
N ALA A 104 -18.82 -14.86 -9.02
CA ALA A 104 -17.62 -14.81 -8.21
C ALA A 104 -16.66 -13.74 -8.75
N TRP A 105 -16.18 -12.86 -7.88
CA TRP A 105 -15.21 -11.83 -8.20
C TRP A 105 -13.93 -12.05 -7.39
N ILE A 106 -12.79 -11.91 -8.06
CA ILE A 106 -11.47 -11.99 -7.45
C ILE A 106 -10.99 -10.57 -7.16
N VAL A 107 -10.71 -10.31 -5.88
CA VAL A 107 -10.20 -9.01 -5.42
C VAL A 107 -8.69 -9.11 -5.24
N HIS A 108 -7.96 -8.26 -5.94
CA HIS A 108 -6.55 -8.04 -5.66
C HIS A 108 -6.37 -6.66 -5.03
N VAL A 109 -5.79 -6.63 -3.84
CA VAL A 109 -5.40 -5.40 -3.15
C VAL A 109 -3.89 -5.31 -3.17
N LYS A 110 -3.37 -4.15 -3.53
CA LYS A 110 -1.94 -3.86 -3.53
C LYS A 110 -1.72 -2.58 -2.77
N ILE A 111 -0.82 -2.62 -1.80
CA ILE A 111 -0.34 -1.43 -1.13
C ILE A 111 1.02 -1.07 -1.69
N VAL A 112 1.14 0.14 -2.22
CA VAL A 112 2.36 0.71 -2.76
C VAL A 112 2.90 1.70 -1.73
N HIS A 113 4.10 1.46 -1.22
CA HIS A 113 4.74 2.40 -0.30
C HIS A 113 5.08 3.73 -0.94
N GLY A 114 4.84 4.80 -0.18
CA GLY A 114 5.35 6.13 -0.51
C GLY A 114 6.76 6.37 0.01
N ASP A 115 7.34 7.45 -0.50
CA ASP A 115 8.71 7.89 -0.25
C ASP A 115 9.04 8.04 1.24
N SER A 116 10.25 7.63 1.63
CA SER A 116 10.86 8.04 2.90
C SER A 116 11.51 9.42 2.71
N PHE A 117 11.11 10.40 3.51
CA PHE A 117 11.63 11.78 3.42
C PHE A 117 13.12 11.89 3.82
N TYR A 118 13.63 10.94 4.60
CA TYR A 118 14.98 11.01 5.17
C TYR A 118 16.09 10.59 4.20
N ASN A 119 15.76 9.88 3.12
CA ASN A 119 16.78 9.34 2.23
C ASN A 119 16.32 9.38 0.77
N PRO A 120 16.78 10.37 -0.03
CA PRO A 120 16.40 10.51 -1.43
C PRO A 120 16.84 9.30 -2.29
N LEU A 121 17.75 8.44 -1.79
CA LEU A 121 18.14 7.21 -2.49
C LEU A 121 16.99 6.23 -2.67
N TYR A 122 15.95 6.27 -1.83
CA TYR A 122 14.75 5.45 -2.03
C TYR A 122 14.00 5.81 -3.31
N ARG A 123 14.11 7.07 -3.78
CA ARG A 123 13.48 7.54 -5.01
C ARG A 123 14.31 7.19 -6.25
N ILE A 124 15.63 7.23 -6.13
CA ILE A 124 16.57 7.01 -7.24
C ILE A 124 16.77 5.50 -7.51
N PHE A 125 16.69 4.67 -6.47
CA PHE A 125 16.87 3.22 -6.57
C PHE A 125 15.67 2.45 -5.98
N PRO A 126 14.55 2.35 -6.71
CA PRO A 126 13.30 1.75 -6.21
C PRO A 126 13.31 0.21 -6.16
N TRP A 127 14.37 -0.44 -6.65
CA TRP A 127 14.49 -1.91 -6.71
C TRP A 127 14.69 -2.50 -5.31
N THR A 128 13.59 -2.94 -4.68
CA THR A 128 13.41 -4.06 -3.72
C THR A 128 12.09 -3.90 -3.01
#